data_AF-A0AAD1VSZ9-F1
#
_entry.id   AF-A0AAD1VSZ9-F1
#
_cell.length_a   1.000
_cell.length_b   1.000
_cell.length_c   1.000
_cell.angle_alpha   90.00
_cell.angle_beta   90.00
_cell.angle_gamma   90.00
#
_symmetry.space_group_name_H-M   'P 1'
#
loop_
_entity.id
_entity.type
_entity.pdbx_description
1 polymer ?
#
loop_
_entity_poly.entity_id
_entity_poly.type
_entity_poly.pdbx_seq_one_letter_code
_entity_poly.pdbx_strand_id
1 'polypeptide(L)'
;AETRHKTSPTHSNRQEVQKIRATIEALQMQQVERAIRKMKTNYYRQGNRAGKILASQLKERNSQMKIPYIKDDTGTKIRNPKAIVDKFAQFYAGLYNLSEDTTQHQPSPQDITTFLEGVTLLRLFNEQATALTNPIVASEVSKALHDTPRHKAPGPDGFSTHYYRVFEDQLLLHLTALFNHILES
;
A
#
# COMPACT_ATOMS: atom_id res chain seq x y z
N ALA A 1 18.40 4.41 45.61
CA ALA A 1 19.70 4.28 44.92
C ALA A 1 20.34 5.64 44.67
N GLU A 2 19.69 6.59 43.98
CA GLU A 2 20.31 7.90 43.68
C GLU A 2 20.67 8.73 44.92
N THR A 3 19.84 8.72 45.96
CA THR A 3 20.14 9.37 47.25
C THR A 3 21.36 8.77 47.93
N ARG A 4 21.51 7.43 47.90
CA ARG A 4 22.68 6.71 48.43
C ARG A 4 23.95 6.94 47.61
N HIS A 5 23.82 7.08 46.29
CA HIS A 5 24.95 7.45 45.43
C HIS A 5 25.40 8.89 45.66
N LYS A 6 24.46 9.82 45.89
CA LYS A 6 24.75 11.22 46.22
C LYS A 6 25.44 11.38 47.58
N THR A 7 25.07 10.58 48.58
CA THR A 7 25.70 10.62 49.91
C THR A 7 26.97 9.79 50.01
N SER A 8 27.15 8.77 49.16
CA SER A 8 28.36 7.92 49.11
C SER A 8 28.59 7.40 47.69
N PRO A 9 29.45 8.06 46.89
CA PRO A 9 29.64 7.75 45.47
C PRO A 9 30.59 6.56 45.27
N THR A 10 30.23 5.39 45.80
CA THR A 10 30.99 4.14 45.60
C THR A 10 30.72 3.53 44.23
N HIS A 11 31.64 2.71 43.74
CA HIS A 11 31.50 1.99 42.46
C HIS A 11 30.24 1.12 42.44
N SER A 12 29.94 0.42 43.54
CA SER A 12 28.73 -0.40 43.71
C SER A 12 27.45 0.45 43.58
N ASN A 13 27.38 1.60 44.27
CA ASN A 13 26.21 2.48 44.22
C ASN A 13 26.00 3.07 42.81
N ARG A 14 27.09 3.34 42.07
CA ARG A 14 27.01 3.80 40.68
C ARG A 14 26.45 2.73 39.75
N GLN A 15 26.91 1.48 39.88
CA GLN A 15 26.38 0.36 39.10
C GLN A 15 24.89 0.11 39.39
N GLU A 16 24.47 0.23 40.66
CA GLU A 16 23.06 0.06 41.05
C GLU A 16 22.16 1.13 40.42
N VAL A 17 22.59 2.40 40.40
CA VAL A 17 21.86 3.49 39.72
C VAL A 17 21.77 3.25 38.22
N GLN A 18 22.86 2.82 37.56
CA GLN A 18 22.86 2.52 36.13
C GLN A 18 21.91 1.37 35.78
N LYS A 19 21.91 0.28 36.57
CA LYS A 19 20.98 -0.83 36.39
C LYS A 19 19.52 -0.36 36.51
N ILE A 20 19.20 0.44 37.53
CA ILE A 20 17.84 0.96 37.72
C ILE A 20 17.42 1.87 36.55
N ARG A 21 18.32 2.73 36.07
CA ARG A 21 18.05 3.59 34.90
C ARG A 21 17.79 2.77 33.64
N ALA A 22 18.63 1.78 33.35
CA ALA A 22 18.43 0.87 32.22
C ALA A 22 17.09 0.11 32.31
N THR A 23 16.70 -0.33 33.52
CA THR A 23 15.39 -0.96 33.74
C THR A 23 14.23 0.01 33.47
N ILE A 24 14.34 1.26 33.91
CA ILE A 24 13.32 2.29 33.65
C ILE A 24 13.20 2.56 32.14
N GLU A 25 14.33 2.73 31.45
CA GLU A 25 14.37 2.94 30.00
C GLU A 25 13.72 1.76 29.25
N ALA A 26 14.03 0.52 29.64
CA ALA A 26 13.43 -0.67 29.05
C ALA A 26 11.91 -0.73 29.25
N LEU A 27 11.41 -0.38 30.44
CA LEU A 27 9.97 -0.32 30.72
C LEU A 27 9.28 0.79 29.92
N GLN A 28 9.89 1.96 29.80
CA GLN A 28 9.38 3.06 28.98
C GLN A 28 9.32 2.65 27.50
N MET A 29 10.38 2.02 26.98
CA MET A 29 10.43 1.52 25.61
C MET A 29 9.31 0.50 25.34
N GLN A 30 9.06 -0.41 26.28
CA GLN A 30 7.96 -1.38 26.17
C GLN A 30 6.59 -0.69 26.14
N GLN A 31 6.38 0.37 26.92
CA GLN A 31 5.14 1.15 26.88
C GLN A 31 4.95 1.86 25.53
N VAL A 32 6.02 2.48 25.00
CA VAL A 32 6.01 3.11 23.68
C VAL A 32 5.67 2.09 22.60
N GLU A 33 6.30 0.92 22.62
CA GLU A 33 6.03 -0.15 21.65
C GLU A 33 4.56 -0.60 21.70
N ARG A 34 4.01 -0.80 22.90
CA ARG A 34 2.58 -1.15 23.08
C ARG A 34 1.66 -0.05 22.56
N ALA A 35 1.98 1.21 22.81
CA ALA A 35 1.21 2.35 22.31
C ALA A 35 1.22 2.41 20.77
N ILE A 36 2.39 2.20 20.15
CA ILE A 36 2.54 2.14 18.69
C ILE A 36 1.72 0.97 18.11
N ARG A 37 1.82 -0.23 18.70
CA ARG A 37 1.04 -1.40 18.26
C ARG A 37 -0.46 -1.13 18.35
N LYS A 38 -0.94 -0.60 19.48
CA LYS A 38 -2.36 -0.24 19.67
C LYS A 38 -2.83 0.80 18.64
N MET A 39 -2.02 1.83 18.39
CA MET A 39 -2.31 2.84 17.38
C MET A 39 -2.43 2.21 15.98
N LYS A 40 -1.48 1.36 15.59
CA LYS A 40 -1.51 0.64 14.30
C LYS A 40 -2.74 -0.24 14.15
N THR A 41 -3.11 -1.00 15.19
CA THR A 41 -4.31 -1.84 15.18
C THR A 41 -5.59 -1.00 15.06
N ASN A 42 -5.69 0.11 15.79
CA ASN A 42 -6.84 1.02 15.69
C ASN A 42 -6.96 1.63 14.30
N TYR A 43 -5.83 2.07 13.73
CA TYR A 43 -5.77 2.58 12.37
C TYR A 43 -6.19 1.53 11.34
N TYR A 44 -5.71 0.29 11.46
CA TYR A 44 -6.12 -0.79 10.56
C TYR A 44 -7.63 -1.07 10.66
N ARG A 45 -8.17 -1.15 11.89
CA ARG A 45 -9.60 -1.44 12.12
C ARG A 45 -10.53 -0.34 11.64
N GLN A 46 -10.15 0.92 11.82
CA GLN A 46 -11.04 2.08 11.64
C GLN A 46 -10.67 2.98 10.45
N GLY A 47 -9.46 2.88 9.92
CA GLY A 47 -8.93 3.76 8.88
C GLY A 47 -9.77 3.73 7.61
N ASN A 48 -10.26 2.55 7.22
CA ASN A 48 -11.13 2.38 6.06
C ASN A 48 -12.62 2.39 6.40
N ARG A 49 -13.00 2.52 7.67
CA ARG A 49 -14.42 2.59 8.07
C ARG A 49 -14.94 4.02 7.94
N ALA A 50 -16.22 4.15 7.62
CA ALA A 50 -16.91 5.44 7.61
C ALA A 50 -16.90 6.05 9.02
N GLY A 51 -16.00 7.01 9.26
CA GLY A 51 -15.78 7.59 10.57
C GLY A 51 -14.82 8.79 10.52
N LYS A 52 -14.49 9.34 11.69
CA LYS A 52 -13.72 10.59 11.81
C LYS A 52 -12.32 10.51 11.18
N ILE A 53 -11.64 9.38 11.34
CA ILE A 53 -10.28 9.18 10.79
C ILE A 53 -10.32 9.25 9.26
N LEU A 54 -11.18 8.43 8.64
CA LEU A 54 -11.34 8.41 7.18
C LEU A 54 -11.79 9.79 6.65
N ALA A 55 -12.74 10.45 7.32
CA ALA A 55 -13.22 11.78 6.92
C ALA A 55 -12.11 12.84 6.99
N SER A 56 -11.27 12.81 8.04
CA SER A 56 -10.13 13.70 8.18
C SER A 56 -9.10 13.49 7.06
N GLN A 57 -8.78 12.23 6.75
CA GLN A 57 -7.87 11.88 5.66
C GLN A 57 -8.41 12.29 4.29
N LEU A 58 -9.70 12.05 4.05
CA LEU A 58 -10.40 12.51 2.84
C LEU A 58 -10.30 14.03 2.70
N LYS A 59 -10.53 14.78 3.79
CA LYS A 59 -10.43 16.25 3.78
C LYS A 59 -9.02 16.73 3.44
N GLU A 60 -8.00 16.14 4.06
CA GLU A 60 -6.60 16.48 3.81
C GLU A 60 -6.20 16.15 2.36
N ARG A 61 -6.48 14.93 1.90
CA ARG A 61 -6.23 14.52 0.52
C ARG A 61 -6.97 15.40 -0.49
N ASN A 62 -8.24 15.69 -0.26
CA ASN A 62 -9.01 16.58 -1.14
C ASN A 62 -8.46 18.00 -1.16
N SER A 63 -7.83 18.48 -0.08
CA SER A 63 -7.17 19.79 -0.08
C SER A 63 -5.88 19.79 -0.91
N GLN A 64 -5.09 18.72 -0.84
CA GLN A 64 -3.85 18.55 -1.62
C GLN A 64 -4.14 18.32 -3.11
N MET A 65 -5.24 17.64 -3.44
CA MET A 65 -5.64 17.35 -4.82
C MET A 65 -6.31 18.55 -5.52
N LYS A 66 -6.52 19.68 -4.84
CA LYS A 66 -7.09 20.88 -5.48
C LYS A 66 -6.07 21.51 -6.41
N ILE A 67 -6.46 21.70 -7.66
CA ILE A 67 -5.71 22.48 -8.63
C ILE A 67 -5.78 23.96 -8.22
N PRO A 68 -4.68 24.59 -7.79
CA PRO A 68 -4.73 25.96 -7.25
C PRO A 68 -4.86 27.02 -8.37
N TYR A 69 -4.28 26.73 -9.54
CA TYR A 69 -4.42 27.50 -10.76
C TYR A 69 -3.91 26.71 -11.96
N ILE A 70 -4.35 27.11 -13.16
CA ILE A 70 -3.74 26.71 -14.44
C ILE A 70 -3.22 27.96 -15.16
N LYS A 71 -2.36 27.78 -16.15
CA LYS A 71 -1.97 28.84 -17.09
C LYS A 71 -2.63 28.57 -18.43
N ASP A 72 -3.17 29.60 -19.05
CA ASP A 72 -3.64 29.52 -20.43
C ASP A 72 -2.50 29.70 -21.43
N ASP A 73 -2.82 29.63 -22.72
CA ASP A 73 -1.87 29.76 -23.84
C ASP A 73 -1.20 31.15 -23.89
N THR A 74 -1.81 32.16 -23.24
CA THR A 74 -1.25 33.51 -23.09
C THR A 74 -0.35 33.66 -21.86
N GLY A 75 -0.26 32.61 -21.02
CA GLY A 75 0.49 32.61 -19.77
C GLY A 75 -0.27 33.19 -18.57
N THR A 76 -1.54 33.55 -18.73
CA THR A 76 -2.39 34.13 -17.68
C THR A 76 -2.83 33.06 -16.68
N LYS A 77 -2.74 33.36 -15.38
CA LYS A 77 -3.11 32.41 -14.31
C LYS A 77 -4.61 32.43 -14.04
N ILE A 78 -5.28 31.31 -14.30
CA ILE A 78 -6.70 31.10 -14.00
C ILE A 78 -6.83 30.34 -12.68
N ARG A 79 -7.51 30.95 -11.70
CA ARG A 79 -7.73 30.38 -10.35
C ARG A 79 -9.17 29.94 -10.08
N ASN A 80 -10.13 30.41 -10.88
CA ASN A 80 -11.54 30.09 -10.69
C ASN A 80 -11.78 28.61 -11.04
N PRO A 81 -12.30 27.78 -10.11
CA PRO A 81 -12.53 26.35 -10.36
C PRO A 81 -13.40 26.06 -11.58
N LYS A 82 -14.44 26.86 -11.83
CA LYS A 82 -15.32 26.67 -12.99
C LYS A 82 -14.57 26.93 -14.29
N ALA A 83 -13.83 28.04 -14.36
CA ALA A 83 -13.01 28.36 -15.52
C ALA A 83 -11.87 27.35 -15.76
N ILE A 84 -11.31 26.75 -14.68
CA ILE A 84 -10.33 25.67 -14.79
C ILE A 84 -10.97 24.43 -15.44
N VAL A 85 -12.16 24.02 -14.98
CA VAL A 85 -12.90 22.89 -15.56
C VAL A 85 -13.23 23.14 -17.03
N ASP A 86 -13.74 24.34 -17.35
CA ASP A 86 -14.08 24.71 -18.73
C ASP A 86 -12.85 24.66 -19.64
N LYS A 87 -11.68 25.11 -19.16
CA LYS A 87 -10.42 25.03 -19.91
C LYS A 87 -9.93 23.61 -20.11
N PHE A 88 -10.05 22.74 -19.11
CA PHE A 88 -9.76 21.31 -19.30
C PHE A 88 -10.71 20.67 -20.33
N ALA A 89 -12.00 20.98 -20.26
CA ALA A 89 -12.98 20.48 -21.21
C ALA A 89 -12.65 20.92 -22.64
N GLN A 90 -12.35 22.20 -22.86
CA GLN A 90 -11.94 22.74 -24.16
C GLN A 90 -10.68 22.06 -24.69
N PHE A 91 -9.65 21.92 -23.84
CA PHE A 91 -8.39 21.28 -24.22
C PHE A 91 -8.59 19.84 -24.68
N TYR A 92 -9.27 19.02 -23.89
CA TYR A 92 -9.50 17.61 -24.23
C TYR A 92 -10.49 17.42 -25.38
N ALA A 93 -11.46 18.32 -25.53
CA ALA A 93 -12.34 18.33 -26.68
C ALA A 93 -11.55 18.52 -27.99
N GLY A 94 -10.57 19.43 -27.99
CA GLY A 94 -9.63 19.60 -29.10
C GLY A 94 -8.70 18.40 -29.27
N LEU A 95 -8.14 17.86 -28.17
CA LEU A 95 -7.21 16.73 -28.22
C LEU A 95 -7.83 15.48 -28.86
N TYR A 96 -9.10 15.21 -28.57
CA TYR A 96 -9.81 14.03 -29.06
C TYR A 96 -10.67 14.32 -30.30
N ASN A 97 -10.57 15.51 -30.90
CA ASN A 97 -11.43 15.94 -32.02
C ASN A 97 -12.93 15.70 -31.72
N LEU A 98 -13.35 15.90 -30.46
CA LEU A 98 -14.75 15.74 -30.02
C LEU A 98 -15.62 16.93 -30.43
N SER A 99 -15.07 17.89 -31.15
CA SER A 99 -15.82 19.03 -31.70
C SER A 99 -16.85 18.57 -32.72
N GLU A 100 -18.01 19.23 -32.75
CA GLU A 100 -19.02 19.08 -33.81
C GLU A 100 -18.52 19.48 -35.21
N ASP A 101 -17.31 20.06 -35.28
CA ASP A 101 -16.63 20.43 -36.50
C ASP A 101 -16.17 19.17 -37.26
N THR A 102 -16.96 18.80 -38.27
CA THR A 102 -16.81 17.61 -39.13
C THR A 102 -15.60 17.69 -40.07
N THR A 103 -14.77 18.73 -39.95
CA THR A 103 -13.60 18.98 -40.82
C THR A 103 -12.33 18.21 -40.40
N GLN A 104 -12.25 17.73 -39.17
CA GLN A 104 -11.17 16.86 -38.70
C GLN A 104 -11.58 15.38 -38.89
N HIS A 105 -10.69 14.56 -39.46
CA HIS A 105 -10.94 13.12 -39.67
C HIS A 105 -11.09 12.42 -38.31
N GLN A 106 -12.33 12.23 -37.86
CA GLN A 106 -12.62 11.31 -36.77
C GLN A 106 -12.42 9.88 -37.30
N PRO A 107 -11.70 9.01 -36.58
CA PRO A 107 -11.52 7.64 -37.02
C PRO A 107 -12.89 6.98 -37.16
N SER A 108 -13.17 6.47 -38.35
CA SER A 108 -14.39 5.70 -38.59
C SER A 108 -14.35 4.41 -37.76
N PRO A 109 -15.51 3.77 -37.50
CA PRO A 109 -15.53 2.45 -36.89
C PRO A 109 -14.64 1.42 -37.62
N GLN A 110 -14.44 1.60 -38.93
CA GLN A 110 -13.56 0.76 -39.75
C GLN A 110 -12.08 1.03 -39.46
N ASP A 111 -11.68 2.29 -39.27
CA ASP A 111 -10.31 2.66 -38.89
C ASP A 111 -9.94 2.08 -37.51
N ILE A 112 -10.88 2.14 -36.56
CA ILE A 112 -10.70 1.55 -35.21
C ILE A 112 -10.56 0.04 -35.31
N THR A 113 -11.41 -0.62 -36.09
CA THR A 113 -11.37 -2.08 -36.27
C THR A 113 -10.04 -2.50 -36.89
N THR A 114 -9.61 -1.83 -37.96
CA THR A 114 -8.32 -2.08 -38.64
C THR A 114 -7.13 -1.90 -37.70
N PHE A 115 -7.14 -0.84 -36.89
CA PHE A 115 -6.11 -0.61 -35.87
C PHE A 115 -6.07 -1.75 -34.85
N LEU A 116 -7.22 -2.12 -34.28
CA LEU A 116 -7.31 -3.18 -33.28
C LEU A 116 -6.94 -4.56 -33.84
N GLU A 117 -7.28 -4.85 -35.10
CA GLU A 117 -6.87 -6.07 -35.81
C GLU A 117 -5.35 -6.14 -36.03
N GLY A 118 -4.70 -4.99 -36.22
CA GLY A 118 -3.24 -4.89 -36.29
C GLY A 118 -2.53 -5.09 -34.95
N VAL A 119 -3.24 -4.95 -33.82
CA VAL A 119 -2.65 -5.17 -32.49
C VAL A 119 -2.64 -6.66 -32.17
N THR A 120 -1.46 -7.26 -32.26
CA THR A 120 -1.25 -8.63 -31.77
C THR A 120 -1.14 -8.62 -30.25
N LEU A 121 -2.24 -8.85 -29.55
CA LEU A 121 -2.21 -9.09 -28.11
C LEU A 121 -1.66 -10.49 -27.84
N LEU A 122 -0.69 -10.60 -26.92
CA LEU A 122 -0.26 -11.89 -26.40
C LEU A 122 -1.44 -12.56 -25.71
N ARG A 123 -1.96 -13.63 -26.32
CA ARG A 123 -2.98 -14.49 -25.73
C ARG A 123 -2.28 -15.68 -25.09
N LEU A 124 -2.72 -16.06 -23.89
CA LEU A 124 -2.27 -17.29 -23.26
C LEU A 124 -2.69 -18.47 -24.12
N PHE A 125 -1.79 -19.45 -24.29
CA PHE A 125 -2.17 -20.72 -24.89
C PHE A 125 -3.06 -21.51 -23.93
N ASN A 126 -3.90 -22.41 -24.46
CA ASN A 126 -4.81 -23.22 -23.64
C ASN A 126 -4.08 -23.98 -22.51
N GLU A 127 -2.85 -24.44 -22.77
CA GLU A 127 -1.99 -25.09 -21.79
C GLU A 127 -1.57 -24.15 -20.65
N GLN A 128 -1.25 -22.89 -20.96
CA GLN A 128 -0.88 -21.90 -19.94
C GLN A 128 -2.10 -21.49 -19.12
N ALA A 129 -3.26 -21.32 -19.77
CA ALA A 129 -4.50 -20.99 -19.10
C ALA A 129 -4.94 -22.11 -18.14
N THR A 130 -4.85 -23.36 -18.58
CA THR A 130 -5.15 -24.52 -17.73
C THR A 130 -4.12 -24.67 -16.60
N ALA A 131 -2.83 -24.47 -16.86
CA ALA A 131 -1.81 -24.47 -15.81
C ALA A 131 -2.07 -23.44 -14.70
N LEU A 132 -2.56 -22.24 -15.06
CA LEU A 132 -2.93 -21.19 -14.10
C LEU A 132 -4.17 -21.55 -13.25
N THR A 133 -4.97 -22.52 -13.68
CA THR A 133 -6.21 -22.95 -13.01
C THR A 133 -6.02 -24.25 -12.24
N ASN A 134 -4.86 -24.89 -12.36
CA ASN A 134 -4.58 -26.14 -11.64
C ASN A 134 -4.49 -25.89 -10.12
N PRO A 135 -4.79 -26.91 -9.30
CA PRO A 135 -4.59 -26.84 -7.86
C PRO A 135 -3.14 -26.50 -7.52
N ILE A 136 -2.96 -25.60 -6.56
CA ILE A 136 -1.68 -25.16 -6.03
C ILE A 136 -1.03 -26.33 -5.27
N VAL A 137 0.23 -26.60 -5.61
CA VAL A 137 1.00 -27.71 -5.03
C VAL A 137 1.88 -27.20 -3.88
N ALA A 138 2.15 -28.05 -2.89
CA ALA A 138 3.03 -27.73 -1.76
C ALA A 138 4.41 -27.20 -2.19
N SER A 139 4.98 -27.71 -3.29
CA SER A 139 6.25 -27.23 -3.83
C SER A 139 6.20 -25.76 -4.28
N GLU A 140 5.07 -25.30 -4.81
CA GLU A 140 4.87 -23.91 -5.23
C GLU A 140 4.75 -23.00 -4.01
N VAL A 141 4.06 -23.45 -2.97
CA VAL A 141 3.94 -22.72 -1.69
C VAL A 141 5.32 -22.59 -1.03
N SER A 142 6.09 -23.68 -0.97
CA SER A 142 7.46 -23.68 -0.44
C SER A 142 8.35 -22.69 -1.21
N LYS A 143 8.32 -22.77 -2.56
CA LYS A 143 9.07 -21.84 -3.41
C LYS A 143 8.68 -20.38 -3.15
N ALA A 144 7.37 -20.08 -3.09
CA ALA A 144 6.88 -18.74 -2.82
C ALA A 144 7.34 -18.21 -1.44
N LEU A 145 7.37 -19.07 -0.41
CA LEU A 145 7.89 -18.72 0.92
C LEU A 145 9.38 -18.34 0.87
N HIS A 146 10.18 -19.06 0.07
CA HIS A 146 11.61 -18.79 -0.09
C HIS A 146 11.93 -17.61 -1.01
N ASP A 147 11.08 -17.31 -1.97
CA ASP A 147 11.20 -16.13 -2.84
C ASP A 147 10.76 -14.83 -2.14
N THR A 148 9.90 -14.92 -1.12
CA THR A 148 9.39 -13.74 -0.39
C THR A 148 10.50 -13.05 0.44
N PRO A 149 10.75 -11.73 0.33
CA PRO A 149 11.87 -11.09 1.03
C PRO A 149 11.77 -11.15 2.57
N ARG A 150 12.85 -11.52 3.25
CA ARG A 150 12.89 -11.79 4.71
C ARG A 150 12.68 -10.57 5.61
N HIS A 151 13.01 -9.37 5.13
CA HIS A 151 13.03 -8.14 5.95
C HIS A 151 11.81 -7.24 5.72
N LYS A 152 10.70 -7.81 5.26
CA LYS A 152 9.44 -7.06 5.11
C LYS A 152 8.74 -6.95 6.46
N ALA A 153 8.03 -5.85 6.63
CA ALA A 153 7.17 -5.66 7.80
C ALA A 153 6.07 -6.74 7.83
N PRO A 154 5.72 -7.27 9.02
CA PRO A 154 4.67 -8.27 9.15
C PRO A 154 3.31 -7.71 8.69
N GLY A 155 2.44 -8.62 8.25
CA GLY A 155 1.08 -8.31 7.85
C GLY A 155 0.17 -7.95 9.03
N PRO A 156 -1.14 -7.81 8.79
CA PRO A 156 -2.12 -7.52 9.85
C PRO A 156 -2.24 -8.64 10.89
N ASP A 157 -1.83 -9.86 10.55
CA ASP A 157 -1.70 -11.02 11.45
C ASP A 157 -0.50 -10.91 12.42
N GLY A 158 0.45 -10.02 12.14
CA GLY A 158 1.62 -9.78 12.97
C GLY A 158 2.78 -10.77 12.74
N PHE A 159 2.65 -11.72 11.81
CA PHE A 159 3.72 -12.67 11.48
C PHE A 159 4.57 -12.16 10.31
N SER A 160 5.89 -12.29 10.43
CA SER A 160 6.81 -11.96 9.35
C SER A 160 7.06 -13.18 8.47
N THR A 161 7.61 -12.98 7.27
CA THR A 161 8.03 -14.09 6.39
C THR A 161 8.97 -15.07 7.08
N HIS A 162 9.77 -14.61 8.05
CA HIS A 162 10.64 -15.47 8.84
C HIS A 162 9.85 -16.52 9.64
N TYR A 163 8.70 -16.17 10.21
CA TYR A 163 7.85 -17.10 10.94
C TYR A 163 7.42 -18.27 10.04
N TYR A 164 6.90 -17.97 8.86
CA TYR A 164 6.41 -18.99 7.92
C TYR A 164 7.52 -19.90 7.40
N ARG A 165 8.75 -19.41 7.26
CA ARG A 165 9.91 -20.23 6.88
C ARG A 165 10.39 -21.13 8.02
N VAL A 166 10.40 -20.63 9.26
CA VAL A 166 10.83 -21.44 10.42
C VAL A 166 9.86 -22.58 10.69
N PHE A 167 8.56 -22.33 10.52
CA PHE A 167 7.51 -23.33 10.73
C PHE A 167 7.00 -23.94 9.42
N GLU A 168 7.80 -23.91 8.36
CA GLU A 168 7.40 -24.37 7.03
C GLU A 168 6.86 -25.80 7.08
N ASP A 169 7.59 -26.73 7.70
CA ASP A 169 7.20 -28.15 7.80
C ASP A 169 5.82 -28.35 8.46
N GLN A 170 5.44 -27.48 9.39
CA GLN A 170 4.17 -27.56 10.12
C GLN A 170 3.03 -26.86 9.36
N LEU A 171 3.36 -25.81 8.62
CA LEU A 171 2.39 -24.94 7.96
C LEU A 171 2.14 -25.29 6.50
N LEU A 172 3.07 -25.96 5.82
CA LEU A 172 3.03 -26.15 4.37
C LEU A 172 1.74 -26.82 3.90
N LEU A 173 1.32 -27.90 4.57
CA LEU A 173 0.09 -28.62 4.25
C LEU A 173 -1.15 -27.73 4.47
N HIS A 174 -1.20 -27.03 5.59
CA HIS A 174 -2.31 -26.14 5.95
C HIS A 174 -2.43 -24.95 4.99
N LEU A 175 -1.31 -24.33 4.62
CA LEU A 175 -1.24 -23.23 3.67
C LEU A 175 -1.67 -23.70 2.27
N THR A 176 -1.22 -24.86 1.83
CA THR A 176 -1.60 -25.44 0.53
C THR A 176 -3.10 -25.69 0.46
N ALA A 177 -3.69 -26.29 1.51
CA ALA A 177 -5.13 -26.51 1.59
C ALA A 177 -5.91 -25.19 1.60
N LEU A 178 -5.44 -24.20 2.36
CA LEU A 178 -6.05 -22.87 2.42
C LEU A 178 -6.04 -22.17 1.05
N PHE A 179 -4.91 -22.17 0.34
CA PHE A 179 -4.81 -21.50 -0.95
C PHE A 179 -5.66 -22.17 -2.02
N ASN A 180 -5.75 -23.49 -2.03
CA ASN A 180 -6.68 -24.20 -2.92
C ASN A 180 -8.14 -23.89 -2.60
N HIS A 181 -8.50 -23.79 -1.31
CA HIS A 181 -9.85 -23.40 -0.95
C HIS A 181 -10.20 -21.97 -1.43
N ILE A 182 -9.25 -21.04 -1.36
CA ILE A 182 -9.40 -19.68 -1.90
C ILE A 182 -9.50 -19.69 -3.42
N LEU A 183 -8.76 -20.56 -4.11
CA LEU A 183 -8.78 -20.68 -5.57
C LEU A 183 -10.14 -21.22 -6.09
N GLU A 184 -10.79 -22.08 -5.32
CA GLU A 184 -12.10 -22.65 -5.65
C GLU A 184 -13.29 -21.75 -5.27
N SER A 185 -13.07 -20.74 -4.41
CA SER A 185 -14.11 -19.83 -3.89
C SER A 185 -14.37 -18.64 -4.81
#